data_AF-A0A6A6BKH0-F1
#
_entry.id   AF-A0A6A6BKH0-F1
#
_cell.length_a   1.000
_cell.length_b   1.000
_cell.length_c   1.000
_cell.angle_alpha   90.00
_cell.angle_beta   90.00
_cell.angle_gamma   90.00
#
_symmetry.space_group_name_H-M   'P 1'
#
loop_
_entity.id
_entity.type
_entity.pdbx_description
1 polymer ?
#
loop_
_entity_poly.entity_id
_entity_poly.type
_entity_poly.pdbx_seq_one_letter_code
_entity_poly.pdbx_strand_id
1 'polypeptide(L)' 'DRGVRVLNSRPKPQCWEHGCNGRQFSTFSNLLRHQREKSGTAAKSYCPRCGAEFTRTTARNGHMAHEKCKPRKTSDAS' A
#
# COMPACT_ATOMS: atom_id res chain seq x y z
N ASP A 1 16.04 45.30 5.33
CA ASP A 1 15.26 44.66 4.26
C ASP A 1 14.76 43.30 4.75
N ARG A 2 13.45 43.07 4.74
CA ARG A 2 12.78 42.01 5.52
C ARG A 2 12.85 40.67 4.79
N GLY A 3 13.69 39.76 5.30
CA GLY A 3 13.80 38.38 4.82
C GLY A 3 12.45 37.66 4.87
N VAL A 4 11.85 37.45 3.69
CA VAL A 4 10.64 36.66 3.52
C VAL A 4 10.97 35.21 3.83
N ARG A 5 10.68 34.77 5.06
CA ARG A 5 10.61 33.35 5.39
C ARG A 5 9.36 32.80 4.74
N VAL A 6 9.48 32.29 3.52
CA VAL A 6 8.41 31.49 2.90
C VAL A 6 8.29 30.22 3.74
N LEU A 7 7.39 30.23 4.73
CA LEU A 7 6.94 29.05 5.44
C LEU A 7 6.08 28.23 4.48
N ASN A 8 6.73 27.61 3.47
CA ASN A 8 6.06 26.76 2.50
C ASN A 8 5.77 25.36 3.08
N SER A 9 5.37 25.32 4.34
CA SER A 9 4.99 24.08 5.01
C SER A 9 3.53 23.80 4.71
N ARG A 10 3.22 23.44 3.45
CA ARG A 10 1.93 22.82 3.16
C ARG A 10 1.76 21.67 4.16
N PRO A 11 0.66 21.63 4.94
CA PRO A 11 0.48 20.59 5.93
C PRO A 11 0.56 19.23 5.23
N LYS A 12 1.42 18.35 5.77
CA LYS A 12 1.57 17.00 5.22
C LYS A 12 0.20 16.31 5.28
N PRO A 13 -0.25 15.64 4.20
CA PRO A 13 -1.51 14.90 4.21
C PRO A 13 -1.53 13.88 5.35
N GLN A 14 -2.63 13.83 6.09
CA GLN A 14 -2.81 12.97 7.27
C GLN A 14 -4.06 12.09 7.13
N CYS A 15 -3.96 10.86 7.63
CA CYS A 15 -5.12 9.96 7.76
C CYS A 15 -5.56 9.89 9.22
N TRP A 16 -6.82 10.23 9.49
CA TRP A 16 -7.46 10.09 10.80
C TRP A 16 -8.45 8.93 10.86
N GLU A 17 -8.71 8.30 9.71
CA GLU A 17 -9.67 7.21 9.57
C GLU A 17 -9.02 5.84 9.82
N HIS A 18 -9.83 4.79 9.94
CA HIS A 18 -9.38 3.40 10.08
C HIS A 18 -8.37 3.15 11.21
N GLY A 19 -8.43 3.94 12.30
CA GLY A 19 -7.51 3.87 13.42
C GLY A 19 -6.09 4.40 13.13
N CYS A 20 -5.92 5.24 12.12
CA CYS A 20 -4.60 5.74 11.70
C CYS A 20 -4.04 6.89 12.55
N ASN A 21 -4.83 7.48 13.46
CA ASN A 21 -4.39 8.46 14.47
C ASN A 21 -3.47 9.58 13.93
N GLY A 22 -3.79 10.13 12.75
CA GLY A 22 -3.06 11.25 12.17
C GLY A 22 -1.79 10.86 11.42
N ARG A 23 -1.69 9.59 10.97
CA ARG A 23 -0.55 9.10 10.18
C ARG A 23 -0.29 10.01 8.98
N GLN A 24 0.93 10.52 8.90
CA GLN A 24 1.38 11.47 7.87
C GLN A 24 1.88 10.75 6.62
N PHE A 25 1.62 11.36 5.47
CA PHE A 25 2.11 10.93 4.17
C PHE A 25 2.93 12.04 3.51
N SER A 26 3.90 11.65 2.69
CA SER A 26 4.74 12.59 1.94
C SER A 26 3.98 13.28 0.79
N THR A 27 2.95 12.63 0.25
CA THR A 27 2.14 13.14 -0.86
C THR A 27 0.67 12.77 -0.69
N PHE A 28 -0.22 13.54 -1.31
CA PHE A 28 -1.66 13.27 -1.28
C PHE A 28 -2.00 11.96 -1.99
N SER A 29 -1.31 11.63 -3.08
CA SER A 29 -1.46 10.35 -3.79
C SER A 29 -1.17 9.15 -2.89
N ASN A 30 -0.20 9.26 -1.99
CA ASN A 30 0.12 8.20 -1.02
C ASN A 30 -0.99 8.05 0.05
N LEU A 31 -1.57 9.16 0.51
CA LEU A 31 -2.73 9.14 1.42
C LEU A 31 -3.95 8.50 0.75
N LEU A 32 -4.29 8.91 -0.47
CA LEU A 32 -5.45 8.38 -1.19
C LEU A 32 -5.31 6.88 -1.47
N ARG A 33 -4.11 6.42 -1.85
CA ARG A 33 -3.82 4.98 -1.97
C ARG A 33 -4.05 4.26 -0.64
N HIS A 34 -3.55 4.83 0.46
CA HIS A 34 -3.71 4.26 1.79
C HIS A 34 -5.19 4.12 2.20
N GLN A 35 -6.01 5.14 1.95
CA GLN A 35 -7.46 5.08 2.24
C GLN A 35 -8.16 3.98 1.42
N ARG A 36 -7.83 3.81 0.13
CA ARG A 36 -8.38 2.73 -0.69
C ARG A 36 -7.99 1.34 -0.19
N GLU A 37 -6.74 1.17 0.22
CA GLU A 37 -6.24 -0.09 0.77
C GLU A 37 -6.89 -0.41 2.13
N LYS A 38 -7.13 0.59 2.98
CA LYS A 38 -7.73 0.41 4.30
C LYS A 38 -9.25 0.24 4.29
N SER A 39 -9.95 0.91 3.37
CA SER A 39 -11.40 0.71 3.16
C SER A 39 -11.74 -0.65 2.55
N GLY A 40 -10.74 -1.44 2.12
CA GLY A 40 -10.97 -2.73 1.47
C GLY A 40 -11.54 -2.63 0.05
N THR A 41 -11.66 -1.40 -0.48
CA THR A 41 -12.11 -1.14 -1.86
C THR A 41 -11.04 -1.46 -2.91
N ALA A 42 -9.79 -1.64 -2.48
CA ALA A 42 -8.71 -2.09 -3.34
C ALA A 42 -8.95 -3.54 -3.80
N ALA A 43 -9.00 -3.74 -5.11
CA ALA A 43 -9.09 -5.07 -5.70
C ALA A 43 -7.91 -5.95 -5.25
N LYS A 44 -8.24 -7.08 -4.63
CA LYS A 44 -7.27 -8.10 -4.24
C LYS A 44 -6.78 -8.84 -5.48
N SER A 45 -5.51 -9.18 -5.45
CA SER A 45 -4.77 -9.82 -6.53
C SER A 45 -4.09 -11.05 -5.98
N TYR A 46 -4.27 -12.20 -6.62
CA TYR A 46 -3.70 -13.46 -6.15
C TYR A 46 -2.53 -13.87 -7.03
N CYS A 47 -1.50 -14.48 -6.42
CA CYS A 47 -0.48 -15.18 -7.17
C CYS A 47 -1.03 -16.54 -7.62
N PRO A 48 -1.06 -16.87 -8.92
CA PRO A 48 -1.54 -18.16 -9.42
C PRO A 48 -0.64 -19.34 -9.03
N ARG A 49 0.58 -19.08 -8.57
CA ARG A 49 1.58 -20.13 -8.23
C ARG A 49 1.50 -20.53 -6.76
N CYS A 50 1.36 -19.56 -5.85
CA CYS A 50 1.31 -19.82 -4.41
C CYS A 50 0.01 -19.40 -3.73
N GLY A 51 -0.94 -18.79 -4.44
CA GLY A 51 -2.18 -18.29 -3.85
C GLY A 51 -2.02 -17.10 -2.91
N ALA A 52 -0.82 -16.52 -2.78
CA ALA A 52 -0.60 -15.36 -1.93
C ALA A 52 -1.46 -14.17 -2.39
N GLU A 53 -2.13 -13.53 -1.43
CA GLU A 53 -2.98 -12.37 -1.67
C GLU A 53 -2.17 -11.07 -1.58
N PHE A 54 -2.41 -10.18 -2.53
CA PHE A 54 -1.81 -8.86 -2.61
C PHE A 54 -2.90 -7.81 -2.80
N THR A 55 -2.80 -6.70 -2.10
CA THR A 55 -3.66 -5.52 -2.30
C THR A 55 -3.22 -4.67 -3.50
N ARG A 56 -2.08 -5.01 -4.13
CA ARG A 56 -1.48 -4.28 -5.26
C ARG A 56 -0.90 -5.23 -6.30
N THR A 57 -1.23 -5.00 -7.57
CA THR A 57 -0.68 -5.76 -8.70
C THR A 57 0.84 -5.62 -8.81
N THR A 58 1.40 -4.44 -8.57
CA THR A 58 2.86 -4.24 -8.59
C THR A 58 3.59 -5.04 -7.51
N ALA A 59 2.98 -5.23 -6.33
CA ALA A 59 3.54 -6.08 -5.30
C ALA A 59 3.52 -7.56 -5.70
N ARG A 60 2.43 -8.02 -6.33
CA ARG A 60 2.32 -9.36 -6.92
C ARG A 60 3.36 -9.60 -8.02
N ASN A 61 3.54 -8.65 -8.93
CA ASN A 61 4.51 -8.75 -10.02
C ASN A 61 5.95 -8.79 -9.48
N GLY A 62 6.28 -7.95 -8.49
CA GLY A 62 7.58 -8.03 -7.81
C GLY A 62 7.77 -9.36 -7.07
N HIS A 63 6.73 -9.87 -6.42
CA HIS A 63 6.75 -11.20 -5.80
C HIS A 63 7.09 -12.31 -6.81
N MET A 64 6.49 -12.26 -8.00
CA MET A 64 6.79 -13.20 -9.09
C MET A 64 8.20 -13.03 -9.62
N ALA A 65 8.63 -11.78 -9.89
CA ALA A 65 9.93 -11.49 -10.47
C ALA A 65 11.12 -11.83 -9.57
N HIS A 66 10.93 -11.81 -8.25
CA HIS A 66 11.98 -12.11 -7.27
C HIS A 66 11.96 -13.56 -6.78
N GLU A 67 11.21 -14.47 -7.41
CA GLU A 67 11.10 -15.89 -7.01
C GLU A 67 10.76 -16.08 -5.52
N LYS A 68 10.15 -15.07 -4.88
CA LYS A 68 9.64 -15.16 -3.49
C LYS A 68 8.39 -16.02 -3.42
N CYS A 69 8.03 -16.65 -4.53
CA CYS A 69 6.93 -17.55 -4.70
C CYS A 69 7.25 -18.89 -4.07
N LYS A 70 7.04 -19.01 -2.76
CA LYS A 70 7.10 -20.29 -2.09
C LYS A 70 5.84 -21.08 -2.49
N PRO A 71 5.96 -22.25 -3.12
CA PRO A 71 4.80 -23.02 -3.53
C PRO A 71 3.95 -23.30 -2.29
N ARG A 72 2.63 -23.12 -2.41
CA ARG A 72 1.73 -23.76 -1.45
C ARG A 72 2.03 -25.25 -1.56
N LYS A 73 2.38 -25.89 -0.45
CA LYS A 73 2.26 -27.34 -0.37
C LYS A 73 0.81 -27.61 -0.72
N THR A 74 0.57 -28.11 -1.93
CA THR A 74 -0.67 -28.77 -2.26
C THR A 74 -0.74 -29.91 -1.26
N SER A 75 -1.51 -29.72 -0.19
CA SER A 75 -2.19 -30.83 0.46
C SER A 75 -3.22 -31.33 -0.55
N ASP A 76 -2.69 -31.93 -1.61
CA ASP A 76 -3.38 -32.87 -2.46
C ASP A 76 -3.32 -34.17 -1.65
N ALA A 77 -4.43 -34.46 -0.98
CA ALA A 77 -4.67 -35.72 -0.33
C ALA A 77 -6.16 -35.97 -0.44
N SER A 78 -6.49 -36.61 -1.57
CA SER A 78 -7.60 -37.56 -1.80
C SER A 78 -9.04 -37.08 -1.70
#